data_AF-A0AAV4DDC5-F1
#
_entry.id   AF-A0AAV4DDC5-F1
#
_cell.length_a   1.000
_cell.length_b   1.000
_cell.length_c   1.000
_cell.angle_alpha   90.00
_cell.angle_beta   90.00
_cell.angle_gamma   90.00
#
_symmetry.space_group_name_H-M   'P 1'
#
loop_
_entity.id
_entity.type
_entity.pdbx_description
1 polymer ?
#
loop_
_entity_poly.entity_id
_entity_poly.type
_entity_poly.pdbx_seq_one_letter_code
_entity_poly.pdbx_strand_id
1 'polypeptide(L)'
;MEHLEEHDDFNHAANMDALLPLNSSATSMLNATAEQVPGTILGHVIASLSWFTIGFMYVVMALRRYYTCRQRGLKFVSSVEFPLDFLQGRLKNVPAIALFKLIGAFVFLVSALLAEIEPGTMEEVGQWQHDLMSIAFIISGLIDIITSSCHARRIIPDGVDYAAFALTFFIEFQQFVVHLNERQPVDVRLHELMAFTAILGGLSLVVEAKYRRHVMMPVIRGYFIMLQGTWVMNLMVVLYHPGYKEAFWDPYSHNSVDIVSLMFAWHMFLDMVLVLCINLCLVWVYSQPQYKIVPHSDSCKLGRKWQLLSMERLKHETLFTHGKMDADMNGHREHTLEDIDCESELEFQRPEPSKLRN
;
A
#
# COMPACT_ATOMS: atom_id res chain seq x y z
N MET A 1 -71.64 -69.54 -44.25
CA MET A 1 -70.54 -70.07 -45.07
C MET A 1 -69.41 -69.07 -44.93
N GLU A 2 -68.55 -69.24 -43.92
CA GLU A 2 -67.40 -70.18 -43.95
C GLU A 2 -66.39 -69.74 -45.01
N HIS A 3 -65.09 -69.60 -44.77
CA HIS A 3 -64.15 -69.97 -43.70
C HIS A 3 -62.91 -69.08 -43.96
N LEU A 4 -62.29 -68.45 -42.94
CA LEU A 4 -61.01 -68.83 -42.27
C LEU A 4 -59.78 -68.86 -43.21
N GLU A 5 -58.54 -68.56 -42.83
CA GLU A 5 -57.82 -68.02 -41.66
C GLU A 5 -56.34 -68.03 -42.07
N GLU A 6 -55.54 -67.13 -41.50
CA GLU A 6 -54.20 -67.34 -40.85
C GLU A 6 -53.58 -65.94 -40.65
N HIS A 7 -53.51 -65.35 -39.45
CA HIS A 7 -52.63 -65.64 -38.28
C HIS A 7 -51.14 -65.70 -38.70
N ASP A 8 -50.18 -64.98 -38.13
CA ASP A 8 -49.89 -64.61 -36.73
C ASP A 8 -48.88 -63.43 -36.70
N ASP A 9 -49.11 -62.37 -35.92
CA ASP A 9 -48.52 -62.05 -34.60
C ASP A 9 -47.20 -61.23 -34.63
N PHE A 10 -47.21 -59.99 -34.10
CA PHE A 10 -46.59 -59.66 -32.80
C PHE A 10 -46.74 -58.16 -32.42
N ASN A 11 -47.56 -57.92 -31.40
CA ASN A 11 -47.48 -56.94 -30.30
C ASN A 11 -46.70 -55.61 -30.39
N HIS A 12 -47.45 -54.54 -30.07
CA HIS A 12 -47.16 -53.46 -29.12
C HIS A 12 -45.72 -52.93 -28.95
N ALA A 13 -45.54 -51.67 -29.33
CA ALA A 13 -44.97 -50.67 -28.41
C ALA A 13 -45.39 -49.26 -28.85
N ALA A 14 -46.09 -48.56 -27.97
CA ALA A 14 -46.16 -47.11 -28.00
C ALA A 14 -44.75 -46.53 -27.84
N ASN A 15 -44.36 -45.57 -28.66
CA ASN A 15 -43.33 -44.61 -28.27
C ASN A 15 -43.35 -43.34 -29.12
N MET A 16 -43.72 -42.24 -28.46
CA MET A 16 -42.96 -40.98 -28.42
C MET A 16 -42.22 -40.55 -29.70
N ASP A 17 -42.92 -40.00 -30.68
CA ASP A 17 -42.30 -39.24 -31.79
C ASP A 17 -43.03 -37.91 -32.05
N ALA A 18 -43.17 -37.13 -30.99
CA ALA A 18 -43.60 -35.73 -31.08
C ALA A 18 -42.83 -34.85 -30.09
N LEU A 19 -41.50 -34.83 -30.19
CA LEU A 19 -40.65 -33.81 -29.56
C LEU A 19 -39.58 -33.34 -30.54
N LEU A 20 -39.82 -32.15 -31.08
CA LEU A 20 -38.91 -31.33 -31.88
C LEU A 20 -37.55 -31.17 -31.17
N PRO A 21 -36.42 -30.99 -31.91
CA PRO A 21 -35.10 -30.84 -31.32
C PRO A 21 -34.92 -29.40 -30.82
N LEU A 22 -35.58 -29.05 -29.71
CA LEU A 22 -35.39 -27.77 -29.02
C LEU A 22 -34.12 -27.73 -28.17
N ASN A 23 -33.41 -28.85 -28.04
CA ASN A 23 -32.34 -28.99 -27.06
C ASN A 23 -30.96 -28.54 -27.57
N SER A 24 -30.63 -28.65 -28.86
CA SER A 24 -29.29 -28.27 -29.35
C SER A 24 -29.11 -26.77 -29.54
N SER A 25 -30.15 -26.06 -29.96
CA SER A 25 -30.12 -24.60 -30.13
C SER A 25 -30.26 -23.86 -28.79
N ALA A 26 -31.03 -24.40 -27.85
CA ALA A 26 -31.15 -23.83 -26.51
C ALA A 26 -29.88 -24.08 -25.68
N THR A 27 -29.24 -25.26 -25.79
CA THR A 27 -27.93 -25.49 -25.14
C THR A 27 -26.80 -24.75 -25.84
N SER A 28 -26.84 -24.52 -27.16
CA SER A 28 -25.87 -23.64 -27.81
C SER A 28 -26.08 -22.16 -27.48
N MET A 29 -27.33 -21.71 -27.30
CA MET A 29 -27.60 -20.35 -26.82
C MET A 29 -27.29 -20.18 -25.34
N LEU A 30 -27.53 -21.18 -24.49
CA LEU A 30 -27.15 -21.16 -23.07
C LEU A 30 -25.62 -21.25 -22.88
N ASN A 31 -24.91 -21.98 -23.74
CA ASN A 31 -23.44 -21.95 -23.78
C ASN A 31 -22.89 -20.67 -24.42
N ALA A 32 -23.63 -20.00 -25.31
CA ALA A 32 -23.24 -18.72 -25.90
C ALA A 32 -23.53 -17.51 -24.99
N THR A 33 -24.34 -17.66 -23.93
CA THR A 33 -24.61 -16.61 -22.94
C THR A 33 -23.67 -16.61 -21.74
N ALA A 34 -22.76 -17.59 -21.64
CA ALA A 34 -21.60 -17.47 -20.75
C ALA A 34 -20.57 -16.57 -21.43
N GLU A 35 -20.89 -15.28 -21.49
CA GLU A 35 -19.96 -14.22 -21.84
C GLU A 35 -18.69 -14.43 -21.01
N GLN A 36 -17.60 -14.82 -21.66
CA GLN A 36 -16.31 -15.04 -21.00
C GLN A 36 -15.90 -13.73 -20.35
N VAL A 37 -15.71 -13.73 -19.03
CA VAL A 37 -15.14 -12.58 -18.33
C VAL A 37 -13.65 -12.52 -18.69
N PRO A 38 -13.17 -11.43 -19.33
CA PRO A 38 -11.75 -11.30 -19.67
C PRO A 38 -10.86 -11.27 -18.43
N GLY A 39 -9.67 -11.84 -18.61
CA GLY A 39 -8.63 -11.93 -17.59
C GLY A 39 -8.57 -13.29 -16.90
N THR A 40 -7.67 -13.40 -15.92
CA THR A 40 -7.46 -14.64 -15.16
C THR A 40 -7.61 -14.38 -13.66
N ILE A 41 -8.11 -15.37 -12.91
CA ILE A 41 -8.16 -15.31 -11.44
C ILE A 41 -6.78 -14.97 -10.87
N LEU A 42 -5.73 -15.62 -11.41
CA LEU A 42 -4.35 -15.42 -10.97
C LEU A 42 -3.88 -13.97 -11.21
N GLY A 43 -4.16 -13.41 -12.40
CA GLY A 43 -3.84 -12.02 -12.71
C GLY A 43 -4.48 -11.04 -11.72
N HIS A 44 -5.78 -11.22 -11.44
CA HIS A 44 -6.48 -10.35 -10.48
C HIS A 44 -5.94 -10.46 -9.06
N VAL A 45 -5.55 -11.66 -8.60
CA VAL A 45 -4.90 -11.85 -7.30
C VAL A 45 -3.55 -11.13 -7.25
N ILE A 46 -2.72 -11.27 -8.29
CA ILE A 46 -1.42 -10.60 -8.40
C ILE A 46 -1.61 -9.07 -8.38
N ALA A 47 -2.54 -8.54 -9.17
CA ALA A 47 -2.84 -7.12 -9.23
C ALA A 47 -3.31 -6.60 -7.86
N SER A 48 -4.27 -7.28 -7.23
CA SER A 48 -4.79 -6.92 -5.91
C SER A 48 -3.69 -6.84 -4.85
N LEU A 49 -2.87 -7.89 -4.73
CA LEU A 49 -1.78 -7.94 -3.75
C LEU A 49 -0.74 -6.85 -4.01
N SER A 50 -0.42 -6.58 -5.28
CA SER A 50 0.54 -5.53 -5.67
C SER A 50 0.01 -4.15 -5.27
N TRP A 51 -1.21 -3.83 -5.66
CA TRP A 51 -1.89 -2.57 -5.31
C TRP A 51 -1.95 -2.37 -3.81
N PHE A 52 -2.48 -3.35 -3.08
CA PHE A 52 -2.62 -3.27 -1.63
C PHE A 52 -1.26 -3.07 -0.95
N THR A 53 -0.23 -3.83 -1.36
CA THR A 53 1.12 -3.74 -0.78
C THR A 53 1.72 -2.35 -1.00
N ILE A 54 1.64 -1.82 -2.22
CA ILE A 54 2.17 -0.48 -2.55
C ILE A 54 1.45 0.60 -1.74
N GLY A 55 0.12 0.53 -1.64
CA GLY A 55 -0.68 1.48 -0.88
C GLY A 55 -0.36 1.43 0.61
N PHE A 56 -0.26 0.22 1.17
CA PHE A 56 0.12 -0.01 2.55
C PHE A 56 1.51 0.55 2.86
N MET A 57 2.49 0.30 1.97
CA MET A 57 3.83 0.86 2.09
C MET A 57 3.79 2.40 2.10
N TYR A 58 3.00 3.03 1.22
CA TYR A 58 2.87 4.48 1.22
C TYR A 58 2.35 5.04 2.54
N VAL A 59 1.29 4.45 3.10
CA VAL A 59 0.72 4.89 4.38
C VAL A 59 1.75 4.74 5.51
N VAL A 60 2.36 3.56 5.64
CA VAL A 60 3.34 3.27 6.69
C VAL A 60 4.56 4.18 6.57
N MET A 61 5.14 4.31 5.37
CA MET A 61 6.38 5.07 5.17
C MET A 61 6.16 6.58 5.32
N ALA A 62 5.03 7.11 4.84
CA ALA A 62 4.68 8.52 5.02
C ALA A 62 4.52 8.89 6.49
N LEU A 63 3.75 8.09 7.25
CA LEU A 63 3.53 8.32 8.68
C LEU A 63 4.83 8.14 9.49
N ARG A 64 5.63 7.11 9.20
CA ARG A 64 6.94 6.92 9.84
C ARG A 64 7.86 8.09 9.59
N ARG A 65 7.93 8.60 8.36
CA ARG A 65 8.73 9.78 8.02
C ARG A 65 8.22 11.01 8.77
N TYR A 66 6.89 11.20 8.83
CA TYR A 66 6.28 12.29 9.59
C TYR A 66 6.66 12.27 11.08
N TYR A 67 6.49 11.13 11.75
CA TYR A 67 6.87 11.02 13.17
C TYR A 67 8.37 11.16 13.39
N THR A 68 9.20 10.62 12.49
CA THR A 68 10.66 10.80 12.53
C THR A 68 11.06 12.26 12.37
N CYS A 69 10.46 12.98 11.42
CA CYS A 69 10.67 14.42 11.25
C CYS A 69 10.26 15.18 12.51
N ARG A 70 9.11 14.85 13.10
CA ARG A 70 8.62 15.48 14.34
C ARG A 70 9.56 15.28 15.52
N GLN A 71 10.08 14.06 15.72
CA GLN A 71 11.06 13.78 16.78
C GLN A 71 12.38 14.52 16.58
N ARG A 72 12.81 14.71 15.32
CA ARG A 72 14.06 15.39 14.96
C ARG A 72 13.93 16.90 14.80
N GLY A 73 12.73 17.48 14.96
CA GLY A 73 12.47 18.90 14.70
C GLY A 73 12.64 19.32 13.23
N LEU A 74 12.50 18.36 12.30
CA LEU A 74 12.63 18.59 10.85
C LEU A 74 11.26 18.79 10.20
N LYS A 75 11.23 19.48 9.06
CA LYS A 75 10.01 19.65 8.25
C LYS A 75 9.76 18.39 7.40
N PHE A 76 8.53 17.90 7.42
CA PHE A 76 8.08 16.81 6.55
C PHE A 76 8.07 17.26 5.08
N VAL A 77 8.51 16.37 4.20
CA VAL A 77 8.42 16.53 2.74
C VAL A 77 8.06 15.17 2.15
N SER A 78 6.97 15.12 1.40
CA SER A 78 6.50 13.94 0.69
C SER A 78 7.37 13.63 -0.51
N SER A 79 7.30 12.37 -0.95
CA SER A 79 8.00 11.83 -2.10
C SER A 79 7.20 10.64 -2.64
N VAL A 80 7.37 10.32 -3.93
CA VAL A 80 6.85 9.08 -4.52
C VAL A 80 7.68 7.86 -4.08
N GLU A 81 8.92 8.08 -3.66
CA GLU A 81 9.80 7.07 -3.06
C GLU A 81 10.21 7.47 -1.63
N PHE A 82 10.17 6.53 -0.68
CA PHE A 82 10.53 6.80 0.71
C PHE A 82 11.77 5.97 1.10
N PRO A 83 12.77 6.55 1.79
CA PRO A 83 13.92 5.76 2.22
C PRO A 83 13.52 4.75 3.30
N LEU A 84 14.17 3.58 3.27
CA LEU A 84 14.03 2.55 4.31
C LEU A 84 14.92 2.90 5.50
N ASP A 85 14.59 4.00 6.19
CA ASP A 85 15.39 4.56 7.30
C ASP A 85 15.60 3.59 8.49
N PHE A 86 14.84 2.50 8.55
CA PHE A 86 14.97 1.45 9.56
C PHE A 86 15.99 0.36 9.19
N LEU A 87 16.43 0.31 7.94
CA LEU A 87 17.49 -0.57 7.49
C LEU A 87 18.85 0.12 7.60
N GLN A 88 19.90 -0.67 7.81
CA GLN A 88 21.27 -0.19 7.94
C GLN A 88 22.04 -0.27 6.60
N GLY A 89 23.06 0.57 6.46
CA GLY A 89 23.99 0.52 5.32
C GLY A 89 23.33 0.90 3.98
N ARG A 90 23.68 0.16 2.92
CA ARG A 90 23.22 0.43 1.55
C ARG A 90 21.72 0.16 1.34
N LEU A 91 21.11 -0.70 2.16
CA LEU A 91 19.71 -1.08 2.06
C LEU A 91 18.74 0.09 2.35
N LYS A 92 19.19 1.09 3.10
CA LYS A 92 18.43 2.31 3.39
C LYS A 92 18.00 3.08 2.14
N ASN A 93 18.83 3.04 1.10
CA ASN A 93 18.66 3.82 -0.13
C ASN A 93 18.05 2.99 -1.27
N VAL A 94 17.60 1.76 -0.99
CA VAL A 94 16.92 0.93 -1.99
C VAL A 94 15.56 1.57 -2.30
N PRO A 95 15.24 1.84 -3.58
CA PRO A 95 13.95 2.40 -3.98
C PRO A 95 12.87 1.30 -3.93
N ALA A 96 12.45 0.98 -2.72
CA ALA A 96 11.63 -0.20 -2.46
C ALA A 96 10.28 -0.12 -3.15
N ILE A 97 9.61 1.03 -3.10
CA ILE A 97 8.30 1.20 -3.71
C ILE A 97 8.41 1.04 -5.23
N ALA A 98 9.42 1.65 -5.85
CA ALA A 98 9.68 1.49 -7.27
C ALA A 98 9.93 0.02 -7.68
N LEU A 99 10.66 -0.74 -6.85
CA LEU A 99 10.88 -2.17 -7.08
C LEU A 99 9.59 -2.98 -6.98
N PHE A 100 8.74 -2.72 -5.98
CA PHE A 100 7.45 -3.39 -5.87
C PHE A 100 6.52 -3.06 -7.05
N LYS A 101 6.50 -1.81 -7.52
CA LYS A 101 5.79 -1.42 -8.76
C LYS A 101 6.29 -2.21 -9.97
N LEU A 102 7.61 -2.26 -10.16
CA LEU A 102 8.23 -2.96 -11.29
C LEU A 102 7.99 -4.45 -11.26
N ILE A 103 8.26 -5.10 -10.12
CA ILE A 103 8.10 -6.55 -9.99
C ILE A 103 6.63 -6.93 -10.12
N GLY A 104 5.72 -6.22 -9.46
CA GLY A 104 4.28 -6.50 -9.55
C GLY A 104 3.76 -6.36 -10.98
N ALA A 105 4.07 -5.25 -11.64
CA ALA A 105 3.63 -5.01 -13.01
C ALA A 105 4.29 -5.96 -14.03
N PHE A 106 5.56 -6.31 -13.83
CA PHE A 106 6.25 -7.27 -14.70
C PHE A 106 5.72 -8.68 -14.54
N VAL A 107 5.50 -9.14 -13.30
CA VAL A 107 4.91 -10.46 -13.04
C VAL A 107 3.50 -10.55 -13.61
N PHE A 108 2.70 -9.50 -13.45
CA PHE A 108 1.37 -9.43 -14.05
C PHE A 108 1.43 -9.47 -15.58
N LEU A 109 2.28 -8.66 -16.21
CA LEU A 109 2.48 -8.66 -17.67
C LEU A 109 2.91 -10.03 -18.21
N VAL A 110 3.89 -10.68 -17.56
CA VAL A 110 4.33 -12.02 -17.96
C VAL A 110 3.20 -13.04 -17.79
N SER A 111 2.43 -12.95 -16.70
CA SER A 111 1.28 -13.85 -16.49
C SER A 111 0.20 -13.67 -17.55
N ALA A 112 -0.02 -12.43 -18.00
CA ALA A 112 -0.93 -12.08 -19.08
C ALA A 112 -0.45 -12.69 -20.41
N LEU A 113 0.81 -12.43 -20.79
CA LEU A 113 1.40 -12.95 -22.04
C LEU A 113 1.49 -14.49 -22.08
N LEU A 114 1.73 -15.15 -20.94
CA LEU A 114 1.76 -16.61 -20.89
C LEU A 114 0.38 -17.23 -21.09
N ALA A 115 -0.69 -16.54 -20.69
CA ALA A 115 -2.05 -17.00 -20.93
C ALA A 115 -2.42 -16.97 -22.43
N GLU A 116 -1.75 -16.14 -23.25
CA GLU A 116 -1.98 -16.04 -24.70
C GLU A 116 -1.43 -17.22 -25.52
N ILE A 117 -0.49 -17.99 -24.95
CA ILE A 117 0.15 -19.10 -25.67
C ILE A 117 -0.82 -20.30 -25.78
N GLU A 118 -1.92 -20.31 -25.03
CA GLU A 118 -2.98 -21.31 -25.18
C GLU A 118 -3.86 -20.98 -26.42
N PRO A 119 -3.86 -21.84 -27.46
CA PRO A 119 -4.52 -21.51 -28.72
C PRO A 119 -6.05 -21.56 -28.59
N GLY A 120 -6.72 -20.43 -28.79
CA GLY A 120 -8.17 -20.41 -29.09
C GLY A 120 -9.01 -19.27 -28.52
N THR A 121 -8.50 -18.43 -27.62
CA THR A 121 -9.31 -17.34 -27.03
C THR A 121 -8.94 -15.99 -27.63
N MET A 122 -9.63 -15.63 -28.71
CA MET A 122 -9.63 -14.26 -29.24
C MET A 122 -10.52 -13.37 -28.36
N GLU A 123 -9.99 -12.95 -27.20
CA GLU A 123 -10.36 -11.67 -26.58
C GLU A 123 -9.14 -10.74 -26.68
N GLU A 124 -8.68 -10.49 -27.91
CA GLU A 124 -7.47 -9.69 -28.14
C GLU A 124 -7.57 -8.32 -27.43
N VAL A 125 -8.70 -7.61 -27.54
CA VAL A 125 -8.82 -6.22 -27.05
C VAL A 125 -8.72 -6.10 -25.53
N GLY A 126 -9.40 -6.93 -24.74
CA GLY A 126 -9.38 -6.84 -23.27
C GLY A 126 -7.99 -7.13 -22.68
N GLN A 127 -7.23 -8.00 -23.34
CA GLN A 127 -5.86 -8.33 -22.96
C GLN A 127 -4.88 -7.16 -23.22
N TRP A 128 -5.00 -6.47 -24.37
CA TRP A 128 -4.20 -5.27 -24.65
C TRP A 128 -4.41 -4.15 -23.62
N GLN A 129 -5.59 -4.06 -23.00
CA GLN A 129 -5.88 -3.08 -21.95
C GLN A 129 -5.04 -3.37 -20.70
N HIS A 130 -5.00 -4.63 -20.26
CA HIS A 130 -4.20 -5.09 -19.12
C HIS A 130 -2.68 -4.92 -19.37
N ASP A 131 -2.22 -5.17 -20.60
CA ASP A 131 -0.83 -4.98 -20.99
C ASP A 131 -0.42 -3.50 -20.94
N LEU A 132 -1.26 -2.60 -21.48
CA LEU A 132 -0.98 -1.16 -21.47
C LEU A 132 -0.92 -0.62 -20.05
N MET A 133 -1.83 -1.06 -19.17
CA MET A 133 -1.79 -0.71 -17.74
C MET A 133 -0.45 -1.15 -17.13
N SER A 134 -0.04 -2.39 -17.36
CA SER A 134 1.21 -2.96 -16.84
C SER A 134 2.45 -2.20 -17.33
N ILE A 135 2.51 -1.91 -18.63
CA ILE A 135 3.59 -1.13 -19.23
C ILE A 135 3.66 0.26 -18.59
N ALA A 136 2.53 0.93 -18.35
CA ALA A 136 2.50 2.23 -17.69
C ALA A 136 3.10 2.18 -16.28
N PHE A 137 2.77 1.16 -15.48
CA PHE A 137 3.37 0.97 -14.14
C PHE A 137 4.86 0.63 -14.20
N ILE A 138 5.31 -0.18 -15.16
CA ILE A 138 6.73 -0.47 -15.38
C ILE A 138 7.49 0.83 -15.67
N ILE A 139 6.98 1.66 -16.59
CA ILE A 139 7.60 2.94 -16.93
C ILE A 139 7.62 3.87 -15.72
N SER A 140 6.53 3.97 -14.94
CA SER A 140 6.50 4.78 -13.72
C SER A 140 7.54 4.29 -12.70
N GLY A 141 7.69 2.99 -12.49
CA GLY A 141 8.71 2.43 -11.60
C GLY A 141 10.13 2.71 -12.07
N LEU A 142 10.41 2.66 -13.38
CA LEU A 142 11.70 3.07 -13.94
C LEU A 142 11.98 4.55 -13.68
N ILE A 143 10.98 5.42 -13.86
CA ILE A 143 11.11 6.86 -13.58
C ILE A 143 11.39 7.09 -12.09
N ASP A 144 10.73 6.37 -11.19
CA ASP A 144 10.99 6.44 -9.74
C ASP A 144 12.44 6.03 -9.41
N ILE A 145 12.97 4.96 -10.02
CA ILE A 145 14.39 4.56 -9.86
C ILE A 145 15.34 5.65 -10.37
N ILE A 146 15.09 6.16 -11.58
CA ILE A 146 15.95 7.19 -12.19
C ILE A 146 15.94 8.44 -11.32
N THR A 147 14.77 8.96 -10.94
CA THR A 147 14.62 10.17 -10.12
C THR A 147 15.09 9.97 -8.66
N SER A 148 15.13 8.74 -8.17
CA SER A 148 15.73 8.43 -6.87
C SER A 148 17.26 8.66 -6.85
N SER A 149 17.92 8.59 -8.01
CA SER A 149 19.36 8.77 -8.14
C SER A 149 19.79 10.23 -8.00
N CYS A 150 20.79 10.49 -7.14
CA CYS A 150 21.27 11.84 -6.82
C CYS A 150 21.70 12.67 -8.06
N HIS A 151 22.19 12.02 -9.11
CA HIS A 151 22.62 12.69 -10.33
C HIS A 151 21.44 13.14 -11.20
N ALA A 152 20.46 12.25 -11.41
CA ALA A 152 19.29 12.52 -12.23
C ALA A 152 18.40 13.61 -11.61
N ARG A 153 18.31 13.66 -10.27
CA ARG A 153 17.54 14.68 -9.54
C ARG A 153 18.00 16.13 -9.78
N ARG A 154 19.21 16.34 -10.31
CA ARG A 154 19.72 17.67 -10.67
C ARG A 154 19.35 18.10 -12.09
N ILE A 155 18.98 17.14 -12.94
CA ILE A 155 18.75 17.34 -14.38
C ILE A 155 17.25 17.30 -14.67
N ILE A 156 16.51 16.40 -14.01
CA ILE A 156 15.09 16.17 -14.23
C ILE A 156 14.28 17.19 -13.40
N PRO A 157 13.26 17.85 -13.99
CA PRO A 157 12.37 18.74 -13.27
C PRO A 157 11.70 18.07 -12.05
N ASP A 158 11.55 18.83 -10.97
CA ASP A 158 10.86 18.34 -9.78
C ASP A 158 9.40 18.00 -10.09
N GLY A 159 8.96 16.79 -9.73
CA GLY A 159 7.58 16.34 -9.92
C GLY A 159 7.32 15.47 -11.15
N VAL A 160 8.35 15.15 -11.94
CA VAL A 160 8.22 14.17 -13.04
C VAL A 160 7.79 12.79 -12.53
N ASP A 161 8.29 12.37 -11.37
CA ASP A 161 7.87 11.17 -10.64
C ASP A 161 6.37 11.19 -10.31
N TYR A 162 5.87 12.31 -9.81
CA TYR A 162 4.45 12.52 -9.54
C TYR A 162 3.60 12.49 -10.80
N ALA A 163 4.03 13.16 -11.87
CA ALA A 163 3.30 13.23 -13.13
C ALA A 163 3.24 11.88 -13.83
N ALA A 164 4.37 11.15 -13.88
CA ALA A 164 4.45 9.82 -14.43
C ALA A 164 3.54 8.85 -13.68
N PHE A 165 3.55 8.90 -12.35
CA PHE A 165 2.69 8.03 -11.57
C PHE A 165 1.22 8.43 -11.68
N ALA A 166 0.87 9.72 -11.73
CA ALA A 166 -0.51 10.14 -11.96
C ALA A 166 -1.03 9.68 -13.34
N LEU A 167 -0.17 9.71 -14.36
CA LEU A 167 -0.51 9.24 -15.70
C LEU A 167 -0.92 7.76 -15.72
N THR A 168 -0.32 6.90 -14.90
CA THR A 168 -0.72 5.48 -14.84
C THR A 168 -2.17 5.33 -14.37
N PHE A 169 -2.60 6.12 -13.38
CA PHE A 169 -4.00 6.13 -12.93
C PHE A 169 -4.96 6.70 -13.98
N PHE A 170 -4.55 7.72 -14.74
CA PHE A 170 -5.38 8.27 -15.80
C PHE A 170 -5.53 7.29 -16.98
N ILE A 171 -4.47 6.55 -17.32
CA ILE A 171 -4.53 5.46 -18.30
C ILE A 171 -5.48 4.38 -17.78
N GLU A 172 -5.30 3.92 -16.55
CA GLU A 172 -6.17 2.93 -15.90
C GLU A 172 -7.65 3.35 -15.90
N PHE A 173 -7.94 4.60 -15.49
CA PHE A 173 -9.29 5.16 -15.56
C PHE A 173 -9.87 5.09 -16.98
N GLN A 174 -9.11 5.53 -17.97
CA GLN A 174 -9.56 5.51 -19.36
C GLN A 174 -9.81 4.08 -19.86
N GLN A 175 -8.97 3.12 -19.47
CA GLN A 175 -9.15 1.71 -19.81
C GLN A 175 -10.45 1.16 -19.21
N PHE A 176 -10.72 1.43 -17.94
CA PHE A 176 -11.97 1.00 -17.30
C PHE A 176 -13.20 1.60 -17.96
N VAL A 177 -13.20 2.88 -18.33
CA VAL A 177 -14.34 3.51 -19.02
C VAL A 177 -14.63 2.84 -20.36
N VAL A 178 -13.60 2.52 -21.14
CA VAL A 178 -13.77 1.82 -22.43
C VAL A 178 -14.20 0.37 -22.23
N HIS A 179 -13.83 -0.25 -21.11
CA HIS A 179 -14.20 -1.62 -20.74
C HIS A 179 -15.69 -1.81 -20.41
N LEU A 180 -16.44 -0.72 -20.16
CA LEU A 180 -17.85 -0.78 -19.76
C LEU A 180 -18.82 -1.09 -20.91
N ASN A 181 -18.38 -0.99 -22.17
CA ASN A 181 -19.26 -1.16 -23.31
C ASN A 181 -19.78 -2.60 -23.37
N GLU A 182 -21.10 -2.75 -23.56
CA GLU A 182 -21.79 -4.03 -23.82
C GLU A 182 -21.77 -5.05 -22.66
N ARG A 183 -21.44 -4.63 -21.43
CA ARG A 183 -21.34 -5.51 -20.26
C ARG A 183 -22.62 -5.62 -19.41
N GLN A 184 -22.67 -6.68 -18.60
CA GLN A 184 -23.72 -6.93 -17.62
C GLN A 184 -23.74 -5.86 -16.51
N PRO A 185 -24.93 -5.49 -15.95
CA PRO A 185 -25.05 -4.39 -14.99
C PRO A 185 -24.15 -4.49 -13.74
N VAL A 186 -24.00 -5.69 -13.19
CA VAL A 186 -23.10 -5.93 -12.05
C VAL A 186 -21.65 -5.69 -12.43
N ASP A 187 -21.23 -6.17 -13.60
CA ASP A 187 -19.86 -6.00 -14.10
C ASP A 187 -19.53 -4.51 -14.37
N VAL A 188 -20.47 -3.79 -14.98
CA VAL A 188 -20.39 -2.34 -15.18
C VAL A 188 -20.17 -1.64 -13.83
N ARG A 189 -20.98 -1.95 -12.81
CA ARG A 189 -20.86 -1.28 -11.50
C ARG A 189 -19.52 -1.58 -10.81
N LEU A 190 -19.00 -2.79 -10.92
CA LEU A 190 -17.68 -3.15 -10.36
C LEU A 190 -16.57 -2.29 -10.97
N HIS A 191 -16.57 -2.16 -12.29
CA HIS A 191 -15.59 -1.40 -13.05
C HIS A 191 -15.76 0.12 -12.92
N GLU A 192 -16.98 0.64 -12.82
CA GLU A 192 -17.25 2.05 -12.50
C GLU A 192 -16.62 2.44 -11.16
N LEU A 193 -16.72 1.58 -10.15
CA LEU A 193 -16.15 1.81 -8.84
C LEU A 193 -14.61 1.74 -8.85
N MET A 194 -14.01 0.85 -9.66
CA MET A 194 -12.56 0.87 -9.94
C MET A 194 -12.11 2.13 -10.66
N ALA A 195 -12.88 2.61 -11.64
CA ALA A 195 -12.58 3.85 -12.34
C ALA A 195 -12.62 5.04 -11.37
N PHE A 196 -13.59 5.05 -10.45
CA PHE A 196 -13.72 6.06 -9.40
C PHE A 196 -12.51 6.08 -8.45
N THR A 197 -12.01 4.92 -8.02
CA THR A 197 -10.81 4.86 -7.17
C THR A 197 -9.55 5.25 -7.93
N ALA A 198 -9.42 4.85 -9.19
CA ALA A 198 -8.29 5.21 -10.04
C ALA A 198 -8.20 6.74 -10.24
N ILE A 199 -9.31 7.40 -10.60
CA ILE A 199 -9.31 8.86 -10.79
C ILE A 199 -8.96 9.61 -9.50
N LEU A 200 -9.46 9.17 -8.34
CA LEU A 200 -9.13 9.76 -7.05
C LEU A 200 -7.65 9.52 -6.67
N GLY A 201 -7.10 8.34 -6.98
CA GLY A 201 -5.69 8.04 -6.86
C GLY A 201 -4.81 8.99 -7.69
N GLY A 202 -5.13 9.16 -8.97
CA GLY A 202 -4.45 10.09 -9.87
C GLY A 202 -4.55 11.55 -9.41
N LEU A 203 -5.74 12.01 -9.00
CA LEU A 203 -5.94 13.35 -8.45
C LEU A 203 -5.16 13.58 -7.16
N SER A 204 -5.09 12.57 -6.28
CA SER A 204 -4.31 12.67 -5.03
C SER A 204 -2.83 12.93 -5.32
N LEU A 205 -2.25 12.34 -6.36
CA LEU A 205 -0.88 12.57 -6.80
C LEU A 205 -0.67 13.98 -7.36
N VAL A 206 -1.60 14.46 -8.17
CA VAL A 206 -1.54 15.83 -8.74
C VAL A 206 -1.61 16.87 -7.61
N VAL A 207 -2.50 16.68 -6.64
CA VAL A 207 -2.61 17.56 -5.47
C VAL A 207 -1.36 17.44 -4.59
N GLU A 208 -0.87 16.23 -4.33
CA GLU A 208 0.34 15.99 -3.55
C GLU A 208 1.57 16.68 -4.18
N ALA A 209 1.69 16.67 -5.50
CA ALA A 209 2.80 17.31 -6.21
C ALA A 209 2.94 18.80 -5.84
N LYS A 210 1.82 19.49 -5.58
CA LYS A 210 1.75 20.88 -5.11
C LYS A 210 1.89 21.01 -3.58
N TYR A 211 1.32 20.08 -2.82
CA TYR A 211 1.21 20.16 -1.35
C TYR A 211 2.11 19.16 -0.60
N ARG A 212 3.34 18.93 -1.09
CA ARG A 212 4.29 17.93 -0.55
C ARG A 212 4.63 18.08 0.94
N ARG A 213 4.37 19.22 1.58
CA ARG A 213 4.64 19.44 3.02
C ARG A 213 3.54 18.89 3.94
N HIS A 214 2.39 18.49 3.39
CA HIS A 214 1.30 17.95 4.17
C HIS A 214 1.36 16.42 4.19
N VAL A 215 1.52 15.84 5.38
CA VAL A 215 1.57 14.37 5.58
C VAL A 215 0.30 13.68 5.10
N MET A 216 -0.84 14.36 5.12
CA MET A 216 -2.10 13.77 4.64
C MET A 216 -2.10 13.47 3.14
N MET A 217 -1.29 14.16 2.34
CA MET A 217 -1.27 13.95 0.88
C MET A 217 -0.82 12.53 0.50
N PRO A 218 0.37 12.04 0.92
CA PRO A 218 0.77 10.67 0.64
C PRO A 218 -0.06 9.62 1.40
N VAL A 219 -0.72 9.98 2.50
CA VAL A 219 -1.66 9.09 3.21
C VAL A 219 -2.94 8.90 2.40
N ILE A 220 -3.51 9.99 1.86
CA ILE A 220 -4.68 9.94 0.96
C ILE A 220 -4.34 9.16 -0.31
N ARG A 221 -3.17 9.40 -0.90
CA ARG A 221 -2.66 8.59 -2.01
C ARG A 221 -2.59 7.11 -1.64
N GLY A 222 -1.91 6.79 -0.54
CA GLY A 222 -1.79 5.40 -0.07
C GLY A 222 -3.15 4.74 0.18
N TYR A 223 -4.11 5.48 0.73
CA TYR A 223 -5.48 5.02 0.95
C TYR A 223 -6.18 4.62 -0.35
N PHE A 224 -6.19 5.47 -1.38
CA PHE A 224 -6.84 5.13 -2.66
C PHE A 224 -6.15 3.96 -3.37
N ILE A 225 -4.83 3.83 -3.23
CA ILE A 225 -4.05 2.70 -3.76
C ILE A 225 -4.39 1.40 -3.02
N MET A 226 -4.55 1.45 -1.69
CA MET A 226 -5.02 0.29 -0.91
C MET A 226 -6.44 -0.10 -1.31
N LEU A 227 -7.33 0.89 -1.46
CA LEU A 227 -8.72 0.68 -1.87
C LEU A 227 -8.81 0.06 -3.27
N GLN A 228 -7.96 0.48 -4.21
CA GLN A 228 -7.81 -0.19 -5.51
C GLN A 228 -7.50 -1.68 -5.32
N GLY A 229 -6.53 -2.00 -4.46
CA GLY A 229 -6.12 -3.39 -4.20
C GLY A 229 -7.21 -4.23 -3.55
N THR A 230 -7.88 -3.73 -2.51
CA THR A 230 -8.95 -4.47 -1.83
C THR A 230 -10.16 -4.64 -2.75
N TRP A 231 -10.47 -3.64 -3.58
CA TRP A 231 -11.58 -3.70 -4.51
C TRP A 231 -11.34 -4.67 -5.67
N VAL A 232 -10.13 -4.71 -6.25
CA VAL A 232 -9.77 -5.71 -7.29
C VAL A 232 -9.93 -7.14 -6.76
N MET A 233 -9.61 -7.39 -5.48
CA MET A 233 -9.86 -8.70 -4.87
C MET A 233 -11.36 -9.03 -4.83
N ASN A 234 -12.19 -8.06 -4.39
CA ASN A 234 -13.63 -8.26 -4.31
C ASN A 234 -14.24 -8.48 -5.70
N LEU A 235 -13.82 -7.68 -6.69
CA LEU A 235 -14.24 -7.84 -8.08
C LEU A 235 -13.93 -9.25 -8.61
N MET A 236 -12.73 -9.77 -8.35
CA MET A 236 -12.37 -11.14 -8.74
C MET A 236 -13.32 -12.16 -8.13
N VAL A 237 -13.60 -12.05 -6.83
CA VAL A 237 -14.56 -12.94 -6.17
C VAL A 237 -15.94 -12.83 -6.80
N VAL A 238 -16.34 -11.60 -7.17
CA VAL A 238 -17.67 -11.33 -7.71
C VAL A 238 -17.84 -11.83 -9.14
N LEU A 239 -16.81 -11.77 -9.97
CA LEU A 239 -16.90 -12.19 -11.37
C LEU A 239 -16.57 -13.68 -11.56
N TYR A 240 -15.56 -14.19 -10.86
CA TYR A 240 -15.02 -15.53 -11.11
C TYR A 240 -15.54 -16.62 -10.18
N HIS A 241 -16.25 -16.27 -9.10
CA HIS A 241 -16.93 -17.22 -8.21
C HIS A 241 -16.04 -18.42 -7.80
N PRO A 242 -14.83 -18.17 -7.26
CA PRO A 242 -13.83 -19.22 -7.10
C PRO A 242 -14.35 -20.38 -6.24
N GLY A 243 -14.32 -21.59 -6.80
CA GLY A 243 -14.77 -22.80 -6.11
C GLY A 243 -16.27 -23.14 -6.30
N TYR A 244 -17.01 -22.36 -7.09
CA TYR A 244 -18.42 -22.61 -7.40
C TYR A 244 -18.65 -22.67 -8.91
N LYS A 245 -19.63 -23.49 -9.34
CA LYS A 245 -19.96 -23.66 -10.77
C LYS A 245 -20.97 -22.64 -11.29
N GLU A 246 -21.71 -22.00 -10.39
CA GLU A 246 -22.77 -21.05 -10.72
C GLU A 246 -22.53 -19.72 -10.00
N ALA A 247 -23.06 -18.64 -10.59
CA ALA A 247 -22.95 -17.31 -10.02
C ALA A 247 -23.70 -17.21 -8.68
N PHE A 248 -23.16 -16.44 -7.72
CA PHE A 248 -23.78 -16.26 -6.40
C PHE A 248 -25.00 -15.32 -6.45
N TRP A 249 -25.09 -14.50 -7.50
CA TRP A 249 -26.10 -13.47 -7.67
C TRP A 249 -26.53 -13.38 -9.13
N ASP A 250 -27.72 -12.83 -9.35
CA ASP A 250 -28.21 -12.48 -10.68
C ASP A 250 -27.47 -11.24 -11.20
N PRO A 251 -26.70 -11.33 -12.32
CA PRO A 251 -25.92 -10.22 -12.84
C PRO A 251 -26.76 -9.09 -13.44
N TYR A 252 -28.04 -9.31 -13.71
CA TYR A 252 -28.98 -8.31 -14.24
C TYR A 252 -29.88 -7.71 -13.16
N SER A 253 -29.86 -8.26 -11.94
CA SER A 253 -30.70 -7.78 -10.85
C SER A 253 -30.21 -6.45 -10.30
N HIS A 254 -31.14 -5.50 -10.17
CA HIS A 254 -30.89 -4.20 -9.55
C HIS A 254 -30.42 -4.35 -8.09
N ASN A 255 -30.92 -5.37 -7.38
CA ASN A 255 -30.52 -5.66 -6.01
C ASN A 255 -29.04 -6.09 -5.92
N SER A 256 -28.55 -6.85 -6.90
CA SER A 256 -27.13 -7.24 -6.96
C SER A 256 -26.23 -6.01 -7.14
N VAL A 257 -26.63 -5.08 -8.01
CA VAL A 257 -25.92 -3.79 -8.24
C VAL A 257 -25.87 -2.94 -6.97
N ASP A 258 -26.97 -2.90 -6.21
CA ASP A 258 -27.05 -2.15 -4.95
C ASP A 258 -26.15 -2.79 -3.88
N ILE A 259 -26.13 -4.13 -3.79
CA ILE A 259 -25.24 -4.86 -2.87
C ILE A 259 -23.78 -4.62 -3.21
N VAL A 260 -23.39 -4.64 -4.48
CA VAL A 260 -22.02 -4.32 -4.92
C VAL A 260 -21.61 -2.92 -4.47
N SER A 261 -22.50 -1.94 -4.63
CA SER A 261 -22.24 -0.56 -4.18
C SER A 261 -22.11 -0.47 -2.65
N LEU A 262 -22.89 -1.26 -1.91
CA LEU A 262 -22.78 -1.38 -0.45
C LEU A 262 -21.47 -2.04 -0.02
N MET A 263 -21.02 -3.09 -0.72
CA MET A 263 -19.72 -3.73 -0.47
C MET A 263 -18.58 -2.73 -0.62
N PHE A 264 -18.61 -1.91 -1.68
CA PHE A 264 -17.61 -0.86 -1.87
C PHE A 264 -17.57 0.15 -0.71
N ALA A 265 -18.73 0.53 -0.16
CA ALA A 265 -18.79 1.39 1.02
C ALA A 265 -18.14 0.75 2.25
N TRP A 266 -18.30 -0.56 2.44
CA TRP A 266 -17.59 -1.29 3.48
C TRP A 266 -16.08 -1.31 3.27
N HIS A 267 -15.61 -1.50 2.04
CA HIS A 267 -14.18 -1.40 1.72
C HIS A 267 -13.61 -0.02 2.07
N MET A 268 -14.30 1.07 1.69
CA MET A 268 -13.90 2.43 2.06
C MET A 268 -13.77 2.61 3.58
N PHE A 269 -14.72 2.06 4.35
CA PHE A 269 -14.72 2.13 5.80
C PHE A 269 -13.60 1.29 6.42
N LEU A 270 -13.44 0.05 5.97
CA LEU A 270 -12.43 -0.89 6.50
C LEU A 270 -11.01 -0.39 6.21
N ASP A 271 -10.74 0.12 5.02
CA ASP A 271 -9.43 0.68 4.68
C ASP A 271 -9.14 1.96 5.48
N MET A 272 -10.16 2.76 5.78
CA MET A 272 -10.01 3.93 6.66
C MET A 272 -9.65 3.50 8.09
N VAL A 273 -10.34 2.49 8.62
CA VAL A 273 -10.04 1.90 9.93
C VAL A 273 -8.61 1.35 9.95
N LEU A 274 -8.18 0.66 8.89
CA LEU A 274 -6.82 0.15 8.78
C LEU A 274 -5.77 1.28 8.80
N VAL A 275 -5.97 2.35 8.04
CA VAL A 275 -5.10 3.54 8.08
C VAL A 275 -5.04 4.15 9.47
N LEU A 276 -6.18 4.25 10.16
CA LEU A 276 -6.24 4.73 11.54
C LEU A 276 -5.47 3.82 12.50
N CYS A 277 -5.64 2.49 12.41
CA CYS A 277 -4.91 1.52 13.21
C CYS A 277 -3.39 1.63 12.99
N ILE A 278 -2.93 1.77 11.74
CA ILE A 278 -1.52 2.00 11.42
C ILE A 278 -1.03 3.29 12.09
N ASN A 279 -1.79 4.38 12.00
CA ASN A 279 -1.44 5.64 12.62
C ASN A 279 -1.34 5.52 14.15
N LEU A 280 -2.32 4.90 14.81
CA LEU A 280 -2.32 4.69 16.26
C LEU A 280 -1.16 3.80 16.71
N CYS A 281 -0.85 2.75 15.95
CA CYS A 281 0.32 1.90 16.18
C CYS A 281 1.61 2.72 16.12
N LEU A 282 1.78 3.56 15.09
CA LEU A 282 2.95 4.43 14.98
C LEU A 282 3.01 5.51 16.06
N VAL A 283 1.89 6.10 16.46
CA VAL A 283 1.84 7.00 17.62
C VAL A 283 2.36 6.26 18.86
N TRP A 284 1.87 5.06 19.12
CA TRP A 284 2.31 4.25 20.26
C TRP A 284 3.81 3.95 20.22
N VAL A 285 4.35 3.52 19.07
CA VAL A 285 5.79 3.25 18.87
C VAL A 285 6.64 4.50 19.08
N TYR A 286 6.24 5.64 18.50
CA TYR A 286 7.01 6.89 18.56
C TYR A 286 6.80 7.69 19.86
N SER A 287 5.83 7.31 20.69
CA SER A 287 5.62 7.87 22.03
C SER A 287 6.41 7.13 23.11
N GLN A 288 7.00 5.97 22.79
CA GLN A 288 7.86 5.26 23.73
C GLN A 288 9.12 6.09 24.07
N PRO A 289 9.61 6.05 25.32
CA PRO A 289 10.87 6.68 25.68
C PRO A 289 12.00 6.16 24.80
N GLN A 290 12.58 7.02 23.97
CA GLN A 290 13.79 6.66 23.24
C GLN A 290 14.98 6.86 24.17
N TYR A 291 15.59 5.76 24.60
CA TYR A 291 16.90 5.82 25.25
C TYR A 291 17.91 6.34 24.22
N LYS A 292 18.34 7.58 24.37
CA LYS A 292 19.53 8.05 23.64
C LYS A 292 20.71 7.32 24.26
N ILE A 293 21.27 6.34 23.56
CA ILE A 293 22.62 5.86 23.85
C ILE A 293 23.54 7.04 23.58
N VAL A 294 23.91 7.78 24.62
CA VAL A 294 24.93 8.82 24.52
C VAL A 294 26.24 8.08 24.21
N PRO A 295 26.91 8.36 23.09
CA PRO A 295 28.19 7.73 22.80
C PRO A 295 29.15 8.03 23.96
N HIS A 296 29.86 7.01 24.45
CA HIS A 296 30.75 7.13 25.63
C HIS A 296 31.74 8.32 25.54
N SER A 297 32.13 8.74 24.33
CA SER A 297 33.00 9.92 24.14
C SER A 297 32.34 11.24 24.55
N ASP A 298 31.03 11.37 24.34
CA ASP A 298 30.27 12.57 24.62
C ASP A 298 29.79 12.61 26.08
N SER A 299 29.49 11.45 26.67
CA SER A 299 29.27 11.32 28.12
C SER A 299 30.49 11.79 28.92
N CYS A 300 31.70 11.40 28.48
CA CYS A 300 32.95 11.81 29.12
C CYS A 300 33.27 13.31 28.94
N LYS A 301 32.80 13.94 27.84
CA LYS A 301 32.92 15.40 27.66
C LYS A 301 31.91 16.16 28.52
N LEU A 302 30.69 15.64 28.65
CA LEU A 302 29.65 16.22 29.51
C LEU A 302 30.05 16.13 30.98
N GLY A 303 30.55 14.96 31.43
CA GLY A 303 31.09 14.76 32.78
C GLY A 303 32.23 15.71 33.12
N ARG A 304 33.21 15.89 32.21
CA ARG A 304 34.29 16.87 32.39
C ARG A 304 33.79 18.31 32.51
N LYS A 305 32.75 18.68 31.75
CA LYS A 305 32.16 20.02 31.83
C LYS A 305 31.50 20.26 33.19
N TRP A 306 30.81 19.26 33.75
CA TRP A 306 30.22 19.34 35.08
C TRP A 306 31.27 19.38 36.19
N GLN A 307 32.35 18.60 36.07
CA GLN A 307 33.50 18.66 36.99
C GLN A 307 34.19 20.03 36.97
N LEU A 308 34.35 20.65 35.80
CA LEU A 308 34.92 22.01 35.70
C LEU A 308 34.02 23.05 36.37
N LEU A 309 32.70 22.95 36.16
CA LEU A 309 31.73 23.85 36.78
C LEU A 309 31.61 23.68 38.30
N SER A 310 31.75 22.46 38.81
CA SER A 310 31.78 22.21 40.26
C SER A 310 33.08 22.71 40.89
N MET A 311 34.21 22.54 40.20
CA MET A 311 35.49 23.12 40.64
C MET A 311 35.48 24.64 40.63
N GLU A 312 34.91 25.30 39.61
CA GLU A 312 34.77 26.76 39.58
C GLU A 312 33.87 27.28 40.72
N ARG A 313 32.79 26.55 41.03
CA ARG A 313 31.90 26.87 42.16
C ARG A 313 32.62 26.76 43.51
N LEU A 314 33.36 25.67 43.73
CA LEU A 314 34.17 25.49 44.94
C LEU A 314 35.29 26.53 45.06
N LYS A 315 35.90 26.93 43.94
CA LYS A 315 36.92 28.00 43.91
C LYS A 315 36.33 29.36 44.28
N HIS A 316 35.10 29.64 43.82
CA HIS A 316 34.37 30.83 44.23
C HIS A 316 33.95 30.79 45.70
N GLU A 317 33.47 29.66 46.22
CA GLU A 317 33.10 29.51 47.63
C GLU A 317 34.31 29.59 48.58
N THR A 318 35.46 29.03 48.20
CA THR A 318 36.72 29.16 48.97
C THR A 318 37.31 30.57 48.93
N LEU A 319 37.11 31.31 47.83
CA LEU A 319 37.47 32.74 47.76
C LEU A 319 36.57 33.63 48.64
N PHE A 320 35.33 33.22 48.91
CA PHE A 320 34.43 33.93 49.83
C PHE A 320 34.62 33.56 51.30
N THR A 321 35.24 32.42 51.62
CA THR A 321 35.52 32.00 53.01
C THR A 321 36.90 32.40 53.51
N HIS A 322 37.86 32.74 52.64
CA HIS A 322 39.18 33.28 53.04
C HIS A 322 39.15 34.78 53.37
N GLY A 323 38.17 35.18 54.18
CA GLY A 323 37.97 36.52 54.67
C GLY A 323 37.79 36.63 56.19
N LYS A 324 38.19 35.63 56.99
CA LYS A 324 38.54 35.80 58.43
C LYS A 324 38.90 34.48 59.11
N MET A 325 39.83 34.62 60.07
CA MET A 325 40.15 33.77 61.23
C MET A 325 41.27 32.75 61.09
N ASP A 326 42.36 33.11 61.76
CA ASP A 326 43.40 32.25 62.32
C ASP A 326 42.79 31.15 63.21
N ALA A 327 43.27 29.91 63.07
CA ALA A 327 43.56 29.01 64.19
C ALA A 327 44.21 27.71 63.69
N ASP A 328 45.31 27.40 64.36
CA ASP A 328 46.08 26.17 64.44
C ASP A 328 45.23 24.87 64.46
N MET A 329 45.72 23.81 63.80
CA MET A 329 45.77 22.42 64.33
C MET A 329 46.13 21.39 63.25
N ASN A 330 47.18 20.64 63.55
CA ASN A 330 47.58 19.35 62.97
C ASN A 330 46.39 18.41 62.68
N GLY A 331 46.39 17.80 61.49
CA GLY A 331 45.54 16.66 61.18
C GLY A 331 45.79 16.12 59.79
N HIS A 332 46.49 14.98 59.71
CA HIS A 332 46.53 14.14 58.51
C HIS A 332 45.11 13.90 57.97
N ARG A 333 44.87 14.29 56.72
CA ARG A 333 43.81 13.71 55.88
C ARG A 333 44.36 13.50 54.48
N GLU A 334 44.78 12.27 54.21
CA GLU A 334 44.77 11.72 52.87
C GLU A 334 43.34 11.84 52.33
N HIS A 335 43.14 12.68 51.33
CA HIS A 335 41.96 12.58 50.47
C HIS A 335 42.33 11.63 49.33
N THR A 336 42.00 10.36 49.51
CA THR A 336 41.85 9.40 48.41
C THR A 336 40.82 9.98 47.43
N LEU A 337 41.25 10.25 46.19
CA LEU A 337 40.33 10.33 45.06
C LEU A 337 39.72 8.94 44.92
N GLU A 338 38.52 8.75 45.44
CA GLU A 338 37.70 7.60 45.06
C GLU A 338 37.35 7.75 43.57
N ASP A 339 37.70 6.72 42.80
CA ASP A 339 37.19 6.49 41.46
C ASP A 339 35.66 6.50 41.51
N ILE A 340 35.05 7.57 40.98
CA ILE A 340 33.61 7.63 40.78
C ILE A 340 33.29 6.68 39.63
N ASP A 341 32.75 5.53 40.01
CA ASP A 341 32.29 4.46 39.14
C ASP A 341 31.23 5.00 38.16
N CYS A 342 31.60 5.15 36.89
CA CYS A 342 30.79 5.75 35.83
C CYS A 342 29.81 4.74 35.17
N GLU A 343 29.23 3.81 35.94
CA GLU A 343 28.32 2.79 35.39
C GLU A 343 26.82 3.04 35.68
N SER A 344 26.42 4.14 36.32
CA SER A 344 25.02 4.29 36.75
C SER A 344 24.37 5.66 36.55
N GLU A 345 24.43 6.22 35.35
CA GLU A 345 23.47 7.28 34.96
C GLU A 345 22.87 7.03 33.58
N LEU A 346 21.85 6.15 33.53
CA LEU A 346 20.82 6.17 32.50
C LEU A 346 19.92 7.39 32.73
N GLU A 347 20.41 8.58 32.37
CA GLU A 347 19.66 9.81 32.52
C GLU A 347 18.49 9.86 31.53
N PHE A 348 17.27 9.79 32.06
CA PHE A 348 16.02 9.95 31.30
C PHE A 348 15.85 11.41 30.87
N GLN A 349 16.39 11.78 29.71
CA GLN A 349 16.03 13.05 29.08
C GLN A 349 14.73 12.89 28.26
N ARG A 350 13.60 13.19 28.90
CA ARG A 350 12.35 13.51 28.20
C ARG A 350 12.63 14.78 27.37
N PRO A 351 12.39 14.80 26.04
CA PRO A 351 12.49 16.05 25.30
C PRO A 351 11.48 17.04 25.87
N GLU A 352 11.95 18.20 26.34
CA GLU A 352 11.07 19.30 26.70
C GLU A 352 10.20 19.66 25.49
N PRO A 353 8.88 19.86 25.66
CA PRO A 353 8.06 20.38 24.59
C PRO A 353 8.62 21.75 24.20
N SER A 354 9.00 21.87 22.92
CA SER A 354 9.44 23.13 22.32
C SER A 354 8.44 24.22 22.67
N LYS A 355 8.87 25.20 23.47
CA LYS A 355 8.08 26.41 23.71
C LYS A 355 7.76 27.02 22.35
N LEU A 356 6.47 26.97 21.99
CA LEU A 356 5.89 27.72 20.88
C LEU A 356 6.35 29.17 21.04
N ARG A 357 7.15 29.64 20.09
CA ARG A 357 7.36 31.07 19.91
C ARG A 357 6.19 31.56 19.08
N ASN A 358 5.38 32.43 19.70
CA ASN A 358 4.24 33.13 19.11
C ASN A 358 4.57 33.81 17.79
#